data_AF-A0A3S5B8L6-F1
#
_entry.id   AF-A0A3S5B8L6-F1
#
_cell.length_a   1.000
_cell.length_b   1.000
_cell.length_c   1.000
_cell.angle_alpha   90.00
_cell.angle_beta   90.00
_cell.angle_gamma   90.00
#
_symmetry.space_group_name_H-M   'P 1'
#
loop_
_entity.id
_entity.type
_entity.pdbx_description
1 polymer ?
#
loop_
_entity_poly.entity_id
_entity_poly.type
_entity_poly.pdbx_seq_one_letter_code
_entity_poly.pdbx_strand_id
1 'polypeptide(L)'
;MILDYIHLTHAPTHSHYKLNVLDVFKCHRASESENFHDVGSRMLLWHGSRLVNWMGILSHGLQVAPPEAPVTGYMFGKGIYFADCASKSANYAYPTRTRNIGLIILCEVRF
;
A
#
# COMPACT_ATOMS: atom_id res chain seq x y z
N MET A 1 -11.06 14.55 0.18
CA MET A 1 -9.92 14.16 1.06
C MET A 1 -9.10 13.01 0.48
N ILE A 2 -9.61 11.77 0.35
CA ILE A 2 -8.81 10.64 -0.20
C ILE A 2 -8.49 10.85 -1.69
N LEU A 3 -9.46 11.29 -2.48
CA LEU A 3 -9.26 11.59 -3.90
C LEU A 3 -8.20 12.69 -4.10
N ASP A 4 -8.31 13.76 -3.32
CA ASP A 4 -7.31 14.85 -3.33
C ASP A 4 -5.93 14.31 -2.98
N TYR A 5 -5.83 13.44 -1.96
CA TYR A 5 -4.54 12.87 -1.57
C TYR A 5 -3.92 12.01 -2.68
N ILE A 6 -4.72 11.23 -3.41
CA ILE A 6 -4.26 10.48 -4.59
C ILE A 6 -3.74 11.43 -5.68
N HIS A 7 -4.50 12.49 -5.98
CA HIS A 7 -4.12 13.45 -7.02
C HIS A 7 -2.87 14.26 -6.65
N LEU A 8 -2.82 14.77 -5.42
CA LEU A 8 -1.70 15.57 -4.90
C LEU A 8 -0.41 14.76 -4.79
N THR A 9 -0.51 13.44 -4.60
CA THR A 9 0.65 12.56 -4.42
C THR A 9 0.92 11.66 -5.62
N HIS A 10 0.37 12.01 -6.79
CA HIS A 10 0.81 11.43 -8.06
C HIS A 10 2.13 12.08 -8.47
N ALA A 11 3.22 11.30 -8.50
CA ALA A 11 4.54 11.82 -8.78
C ALA A 11 4.64 12.27 -10.25
N PRO A 12 5.29 13.42 -10.52
CA PRO A 12 5.44 13.94 -11.87
C PRO A 12 6.25 13.02 -12.80
N THR A 13 7.12 12.17 -12.24
CA THR A 13 7.90 11.17 -12.98
C THR A 13 7.08 9.95 -13.40
N HIS A 14 5.91 9.72 -12.80
CA HIS A 14 4.99 8.64 -13.17
C HIS A 14 3.91 9.13 -14.14
N SER A 15 4.32 9.91 -15.15
CA SER A 15 3.41 10.61 -16.09
C SER A 15 2.80 9.73 -17.18
N HIS A 16 3.24 8.46 -17.28
CA HIS A 16 2.81 7.53 -18.33
C HIS A 16 1.42 6.92 -18.09
N TYR A 17 0.79 7.17 -16.94
CA TYR A 17 -0.59 6.81 -16.64
C TYR A 17 -1.24 7.82 -15.71
N LYS A 18 -2.58 7.73 -15.60
CA LYS A 18 -3.37 8.42 -14.59
C LYS A 18 -4.05 7.39 -13.69
N LEU A 19 -4.25 7.74 -12.43
CA LEU A 19 -5.07 6.96 -11.51
C LEU A 19 -6.51 7.46 -11.59
N ASN A 20 -7.44 6.56 -11.90
CA ASN A 20 -8.87 6.81 -11.83
C ASN A 20 -9.43 5.99 -10.66
N VAL A 21 -10.03 6.68 -9.67
CA VAL A 21 -10.60 6.00 -8.50
C VAL A 21 -12.00 5.53 -8.87
N LEU A 22 -12.19 4.20 -8.85
CA LEU A 22 -13.48 3.58 -9.14
C LEU A 22 -14.34 3.54 -7.87
N ASP A 23 -13.76 3.04 -6.77
CA ASP A 23 -14.43 2.89 -5.49
C ASP A 23 -13.43 3.05 -4.33
N VAL A 24 -13.97 3.36 -3.16
CA VAL A 24 -13.22 3.43 -1.90
C VAL A 24 -13.93 2.59 -0.85
N PHE A 25 -13.21 1.63 -0.26
CA PHE A 25 -13.72 0.75 0.77
C PHE A 25 -13.03 1.06 2.09
N LYS A 26 -13.82 1.17 3.17
CA LYS A 26 -13.27 1.23 4.52
C LYS A 26 -12.92 -0.20 4.96
N CYS A 27 -11.64 -0.44 5.23
CA CYS A 27 -11.19 -1.69 5.84
C CYS A 27 -11.14 -1.52 7.36
N HIS A 28 -11.62 -2.51 8.10
CA HIS A 28 -11.49 -2.57 9.56
C HIS A 28 -11.13 -3.99 9.98
N ARG A 29 -10.00 -4.12 10.68
CA ARG A 29 -9.52 -5.37 11.27
C ARG A 29 -9.41 -5.15 12.79
N ALA A 30 -10.33 -5.77 13.54
CA ALA A 30 -10.43 -5.57 14.99
C ALA A 30 -9.11 -5.86 15.72
N SER A 31 -8.45 -6.96 15.35
CA SER A 31 -7.14 -7.36 15.90
C SER A 31 -6.05 -6.31 15.66
N GLU A 32 -6.09 -5.56 14.56
CA GLU A 32 -5.11 -4.50 14.31
C GLU A 32 -5.37 -3.30 15.20
N SER A 33 -6.64 -2.96 15.46
CA SER A 33 -7.00 -1.84 16.33
C SER A 33 -6.59 -2.09 17.78
N GLU A 34 -6.73 -3.32 18.26
CA GLU A 34 -6.35 -3.72 19.64
C GLU A 34 -4.83 -3.74 19.85
N ASN A 35 -4.06 -4.13 18.84
CA ASN A 35 -2.60 -4.23 18.91
C ASN A 35 -1.87 -2.97 18.43
N PHE A 36 -2.60 -1.87 18.21
CA PHE A 36 -2.02 -0.64 17.68
C PHE A 36 -1.37 0.21 18.79
N HIS A 37 -0.07 0.02 19.03
CA HIS A 37 0.70 0.72 20.08
C HIS A 37 1.17 2.13 19.70
N ASP A 38 0.80 3.15 20.48
CA ASP A 38 1.10 4.54 20.13
C ASP A 38 2.54 4.89 20.45
N VAL A 39 3.36 5.02 19.40
CA VAL A 39 4.80 5.28 19.49
C VAL A 39 5.17 6.71 19.10
N GLY A 40 4.17 7.61 19.01
CA GLY A 40 4.37 9.03 18.77
C GLY A 40 3.83 9.46 17.41
N SER A 41 4.65 9.35 16.35
CA SER A 41 4.27 9.89 15.04
C SER A 41 3.30 8.97 14.31
N ARG A 42 2.35 9.57 13.61
CA ARG A 42 1.31 8.86 12.84
C ARG A 42 1.18 9.49 11.47
N MET A 43 1.18 8.65 10.44
CA MET A 43 0.93 9.08 9.06
C MET A 43 -0.02 8.12 8.37
N LEU A 44 -0.81 8.64 7.43
CA LEU A 44 -1.53 7.82 6.46
C LEU A 44 -0.63 7.59 5.25
N LEU A 45 -0.24 6.34 4.98
CA LEU A 45 0.68 6.00 3.90
C LEU A 45 0.12 4.90 3.00
N TRP A 46 0.51 4.94 1.73
CA TRP A 46 0.04 4.03 0.68
C TRP A 46 0.87 2.75 0.63
N HIS A 47 0.21 1.62 0.46
CA HIS A 47 0.82 0.34 0.07
C HIS A 47 0.11 -0.21 -1.17
N GLY A 48 0.88 -0.73 -2.13
CA GLY A 48 0.34 -1.36 -3.33
C GLY A 48 0.88 -2.76 -3.49
N SER A 49 0.05 -3.65 -4.02
CA SER A 49 0.39 -5.06 -4.24
C SER A 49 -0.41 -5.63 -5.40
N ARG A 50 0.11 -6.69 -6.02
CA ARG A 50 -0.58 -7.38 -7.12
C ARG A 50 -1.96 -7.85 -6.68
N LEU A 51 -2.92 -7.84 -7.61
CA LEU A 51 -4.31 -8.20 -7.32
C LEU A 51 -4.46 -9.56 -6.59
N VAL A 52 -3.63 -10.54 -6.96
CA VAL A 52 -3.61 -11.89 -6.38
C VAL A 52 -3.25 -11.95 -4.88
N ASN A 53 -2.58 -10.91 -4.35
CA ASN A 53 -2.12 -10.89 -2.96
C ASN A 53 -3.17 -10.36 -1.99
N TRP A 54 -4.21 -9.67 -2.48
CA TRP A 54 -5.12 -8.92 -1.62
C TRP A 54 -5.97 -9.80 -0.72
N MET A 55 -6.37 -11.00 -1.15
CA MET A 55 -7.08 -11.92 -0.27
C MET A 55 -6.22 -12.30 0.95
N GLY A 56 -4.93 -12.56 0.75
CA GLY A 56 -4.00 -12.86 1.84
C GLY A 56 -3.74 -11.64 2.74
N ILE A 57 -3.57 -10.45 2.17
CA ILE A 57 -3.38 -9.20 2.92
C ILE A 57 -4.64 -8.88 3.75
N LEU A 58 -5.83 -9.01 3.17
CA LEU A 58 -7.08 -8.71 3.86
C LEU A 58 -7.43 -9.76 4.93
N SER A 59 -6.98 -11.01 4.79
CA SER A 59 -7.19 -12.07 5.78
C SER A 59 -6.16 -12.07 6.90
N HIS A 60 -4.87 -11.88 6.59
CA HIS A 60 -3.77 -12.02 7.56
C HIS A 60 -3.05 -10.70 7.91
N GLY A 61 -3.38 -9.61 7.23
CA GLY A 61 -2.69 -8.33 7.37
C GLY A 61 -1.43 -8.26 6.51
N LEU A 62 -0.75 -7.11 6.54
CA LEU A 62 0.58 -6.96 5.95
C LEU A 62 1.60 -7.66 6.83
N GLN A 63 2.39 -8.57 6.27
CA GLN A 63 3.36 -9.37 7.00
C GLN A 63 4.79 -9.06 6.55
N VAL A 64 5.71 -9.05 7.52
CA VAL A 64 7.14 -9.02 7.22
C VAL A 64 7.52 -10.34 6.56
N ALA A 65 8.32 -10.28 5.51
CA ALA A 65 8.82 -11.49 4.86
C ALA A 65 9.55 -12.39 5.85
N PRO A 66 9.39 -13.72 5.74
CA PRO A 66 9.92 -14.62 6.74
C PRO A 66 11.46 -14.71 6.66
N PRO A 67 12.16 -15.13 7.74
CA PRO A 67 13.63 -15.13 7.83
C PRO A 67 14.34 -15.90 6.71
N GLU A 68 13.71 -16.93 6.17
CA GLU A 68 14.21 -17.77 5.07
C GLU A 68 14.09 -17.12 3.68
N ALA A 69 13.27 -16.07 3.53
CA ALA A 69 13.15 -15.37 2.25
C ALA A 69 14.49 -14.72 1.86
N PRO A 70 14.96 -14.85 0.60
CA PRO A 70 16.22 -14.26 0.14
C PRO A 70 16.27 -12.76 0.41
N VAL A 71 17.39 -12.25 0.96
CA VAL A 71 17.56 -10.81 1.25
C VAL A 71 17.56 -9.97 -0.04
N THR A 72 17.90 -10.58 -1.18
CA THR A 72 17.85 -9.96 -2.51
C THR A 72 16.40 -9.66 -2.89
N GLY A 73 16.00 -8.40 -2.78
CA GLY A 73 14.63 -7.93 -3.07
C GLY A 73 14.07 -6.93 -2.07
N TYR A 74 14.75 -6.72 -0.93
CA TYR A 74 14.32 -5.77 0.10
C TYR A 74 15.32 -4.61 0.24
N MET A 75 14.97 -3.46 -0.35
CA MET A 75 15.87 -2.30 -0.46
C MET A 75 16.38 -1.78 0.89
N PHE A 76 15.58 -1.93 1.95
CA PHE A 76 15.90 -1.46 3.30
C PHE A 76 15.73 -2.57 4.36
N GLY A 77 15.93 -3.84 3.97
CA GLY A 77 15.78 -4.98 4.86
C GLY A 77 14.35 -5.52 5.00
N LYS A 78 14.13 -6.51 5.85
CA LYS A 78 12.81 -7.17 5.97
C LYS A 78 11.87 -6.30 6.78
N GLY A 79 10.88 -5.72 6.11
CA GLY A 79 9.89 -4.84 6.71
C GLY A 79 8.65 -4.71 5.83
N ILE A 80 7.68 -3.95 6.32
CA ILE A 80 6.50 -3.56 5.56
C ILE A 80 6.75 -2.17 4.99
N TYR A 81 6.58 -2.03 3.68
CA TYR A 81 6.95 -0.83 2.94
C TYR A 81 5.73 -0.01 2.59
N PHE A 82 5.84 1.30 2.81
CA PHE A 82 4.82 2.27 2.47
C PHE A 82 5.42 3.46 1.70
N ALA A 83 4.57 4.26 1.07
CA ALA A 83 4.95 5.51 0.45
C ALA A 83 3.90 6.59 0.76
N ASP A 84 4.35 7.83 0.90
CA ASP A 84 3.50 9.02 0.87
C ASP A 84 3.02 9.37 -0.55
N CYS A 85 3.61 8.74 -1.57
CA CYS A 85 3.29 8.90 -2.98
C CYS A 85 2.35 7.80 -3.50
N ALA A 86 1.10 8.15 -3.84
CA ALA A 86 0.09 7.21 -4.34
C ALA A 86 0.58 6.46 -5.59
N SER A 87 1.12 7.18 -6.57
CA SER A 87 1.62 6.57 -7.82
C SER A 87 2.83 5.63 -7.61
N LYS A 88 3.69 5.89 -6.62
CA LYS A 88 4.78 4.98 -6.26
C LYS A 88 4.23 3.64 -5.80
N SER A 89 3.25 3.65 -4.89
CA SER A 89 2.59 2.44 -4.43
C SER A 89 1.75 1.78 -5.55
N ALA A 90 1.08 2.55 -6.40
CA ALA A 90 0.31 2.02 -7.52
C ALA A 90 1.16 1.21 -8.52
N ASN A 91 2.44 1.57 -8.72
CA ASN A 91 3.34 0.77 -9.57
C ASN A 91 3.53 -0.67 -9.06
N TYR A 92 3.39 -0.91 -7.75
CA TYR A 92 3.46 -2.26 -7.15
C TYR A 92 2.17 -3.07 -7.33
N ALA A 93 1.09 -2.47 -7.85
CA ALA A 93 -0.10 -3.21 -8.28
C ALA A 93 0.13 -3.96 -9.60
N TYR A 94 1.19 -3.64 -10.35
CA TYR A 94 1.52 -4.18 -11.67
C TYR A 94 0.34 -4.19 -12.68
N PRO A 95 -0.36 -3.04 -12.88
CA PRO A 95 -1.39 -2.97 -13.90
C PRO A 95 -0.78 -3.12 -15.30
N THR A 96 -1.59 -3.58 -16.24
CA THR A 96 -1.26 -3.65 -17.67
C THR A 96 -2.37 -3.00 -18.48
N ARG A 97 -2.14 -2.76 -19.78
CA ARG A 97 -3.18 -2.17 -20.65
C ARG A 97 -4.45 -3.02 -20.73
N THR A 98 -4.34 -4.35 -20.62
CA THR A 98 -5.47 -5.29 -20.66
C THR A 98 -6.02 -5.64 -19.27
N ARG A 99 -5.22 -5.44 -18.22
CA ARG A 99 -5.61 -5.62 -16.81
C ARG A 99 -5.26 -4.35 -16.04
N ASN A 100 -6.09 -3.33 -16.18
CA ASN A 100 -5.86 -1.97 -15.68
C ASN A 100 -6.59 -1.67 -14.36
N ILE A 101 -7.27 -2.67 -13.77
CA ILE A 101 -7.87 -2.57 -12.44
C ILE A 101 -6.88 -3.15 -11.43
N GLY A 102 -6.57 -2.35 -10.41
CA GLY A 102 -5.72 -2.72 -9.29
C GLY A 102 -6.23 -2.11 -8.00
N LEU A 103 -5.66 -2.57 -6.89
CA LEU A 103 -5.96 -2.05 -5.56
C LEU A 103 -4.69 -1.46 -4.96
N ILE A 104 -4.86 -0.39 -4.19
CA ILE A 104 -3.88 0.15 -3.25
C ILE A 104 -4.62 0.38 -1.93
N ILE A 105 -3.90 0.30 -0.81
CA ILE A 105 -4.45 0.52 0.52
C ILE A 105 -3.78 1.72 1.16
N LEU A 106 -4.56 2.49 1.91
CA LEU A 106 -4.08 3.56 2.77
C LEU A 106 -4.15 3.07 4.22
N CYS A 107 -3.00 3.02 4.89
CA CYS A 107 -2.90 2.54 6.26
C CYS A 107 -2.45 3.66 7.19
N GLU A 108 -2.94 3.65 8.44
CA GLU A 108 -2.31 4.41 9.52
C GLU A 108 -1.02 3.69 9.93
N VAL A 109 0.12 4.38 9.80
CA VAL A 109 1.46 3.85 10.06
C VAL A 109 2.10 4.70 11.16
N ARG A 110 2.78 4.04 12.11
CA ARG A 110 3.52 4.69 13.19
C ARG A 110 5.02 4.44 13.10
N PHE A 111 5.81 5.44 13.47
CA PHE A 111 7.27 5.41 13.53
C PHE A 111 7.81 6.51 14.44
#